data_AF-U4VHG2-F1
#
_entry.id   AF-U4VHG2-F1
#
_cell.length_a   1.000
_cell.length_b   1.000
_cell.length_c   1.000
_cell.angle_alpha   90.00
_cell.angle_beta   90.00
_cell.angle_gamma   90.00
#
_symmetry.space_group_name_H-M   'P 1'
#
loop_
_entity.id
_entity.type
_entity.pdbx_description
1 polymer ?
#
loop_
_entity_poly.entity_id
_entity_poly.type
_entity_poly.pdbx_seq_one_letter_code
_entity_poly.pdbx_strand_id
1 'polypeptide(L)'
;MADDADKESKTEEATEQKIRDALEKGNMPFSRETPILAGIASFLIIAVFVAGPATTKLAVFLRELIDRPEDWLLNSAEDASRLFGVLALAVGAALVPVFIIIPLAGIAASAFQNAPRFVGERIRPQASRISPLKGWQRIFGRSGQVEFLKSLAKFLAASVIVFVVFFSGNSLFTDAVASDPSALPEFLRENMVRLLVANVLAITAIAGF
;
A
#
# COMPACT_ATOMS: atom_id res chain seq x y z
N MET A 1 32.51 -25.21 18.30
CA MET A 1 31.16 -25.77 18.53
C MET A 1 30.89 -25.72 20.03
N ALA A 2 30.16 -24.70 20.52
CA ALA A 2 29.67 -24.61 21.91
C ALA A 2 28.74 -23.38 22.13
N ASP A 3 27.93 -22.97 21.14
CA ASP A 3 27.12 -21.72 21.26
C ASP A 3 25.65 -21.85 20.79
N ASP A 4 25.18 -23.07 20.49
CA ASP A 4 23.78 -23.30 20.05
C ASP A 4 22.90 -24.05 21.06
N ALA A 5 23.44 -24.44 22.22
CA ALA A 5 22.64 -24.88 23.36
C ALA A 5 22.16 -23.66 24.16
N ASP A 6 20.93 -23.66 24.66
CA ASP A 6 20.32 -22.62 25.52
C ASP A 6 19.66 -21.40 24.84
N LYS A 7 19.02 -21.59 23.68
CA LYS A 7 17.92 -20.69 23.27
C LYS A 7 16.55 -21.10 23.81
N GLU A 8 16.34 -22.38 24.10
CA GLU A 8 15.08 -22.91 24.63
C GLU A 8 14.96 -22.78 26.16
N SER A 9 16.07 -22.54 26.87
CA SER A 9 16.14 -22.43 28.33
C SER A 9 15.98 -20.99 28.86
N LYS A 10 15.68 -20.01 28.00
CA LYS A 10 15.45 -18.60 28.37
C LYS A 10 13.96 -18.32 28.42
N THR A 11 13.31 -18.76 29.50
CA THR A 11 11.89 -18.53 29.81
C THR A 11 11.63 -17.24 30.59
N GLU A 12 12.68 -16.58 31.08
CA GLU A 12 12.61 -15.32 31.83
C GLU A 12 12.49 -14.09 30.91
N GLU A 13 11.77 -13.07 31.38
CA GLU A 13 11.69 -11.77 30.69
C GLU A 13 13.07 -11.12 30.55
N ALA A 14 13.28 -10.39 29.46
CA ALA A 14 14.54 -9.70 29.24
C ALA A 14 14.73 -8.58 30.28
N THR A 15 15.90 -8.55 30.94
CA THR A 15 16.26 -7.45 31.86
C THR A 15 16.24 -6.09 31.14
N GLU A 16 15.93 -5.01 31.86
CA GLU A 16 15.83 -3.65 31.30
C GLU A 16 17.06 -3.23 30.50
N GLN A 17 18.25 -3.62 30.96
CA GLN A 17 19.51 -3.37 30.26
C GLN A 17 19.55 -4.04 28.89
N LYS A 18 19.08 -5.30 28.78
CA LYS A 18 19.03 -6.05 27.52
C LYS A 18 17.99 -5.49 26.56
N ILE A 19 16.86 -4.99 27.07
CA ILE A 19 15.84 -4.30 26.27
C ILE A 19 16.43 -2.99 25.72
N ARG A 20 17.07 -2.18 26.55
CA ARG A 20 17.69 -0.92 26.13
C ARG A 20 18.77 -1.15 25.07
N ASP A 21 19.66 -2.12 25.28
CA ASP A 21 20.69 -2.48 24.30
C ASP A 21 20.08 -2.95 22.97
N ALA A 22 18.97 -3.71 23.01
CA ALA A 22 18.27 -4.12 21.81
C ALA A 22 17.66 -2.93 21.06
N LEU A 23 17.05 -1.97 21.77
CA LEU A 23 16.50 -0.75 21.21
C LEU A 23 17.60 0.17 20.63
N GLU A 24 18.75 0.30 21.29
CA GLU A 24 19.92 1.06 20.81
C GLU A 24 20.50 0.47 19.52
N LYS A 25 20.53 -0.87 19.41
CA LYS A 25 20.86 -1.60 18.18
C LYS A 25 19.78 -1.52 17.10
N GLY A 26 18.66 -0.85 17.42
CA GLY A 26 17.53 -0.64 16.54
C GLY A 26 16.60 -1.83 16.44
N ASN A 27 16.70 -2.87 17.27
CA ASN A 27 15.75 -3.99 17.26
C ASN A 27 14.44 -3.61 17.97
N MET A 28 13.71 -2.67 17.37
CA MET A 28 12.41 -2.21 17.85
C MET A 28 11.28 -3.09 17.29
N PRO A 29 10.21 -3.33 18.06
CA PRO A 29 9.00 -3.99 17.55
C PRO A 29 8.46 -3.24 16.33
N PHE A 30 8.12 -3.98 15.27
CA PHE A 30 7.57 -3.39 14.05
C PHE A 30 6.45 -4.31 13.52
N SER A 31 5.24 -3.76 13.45
CA SER A 31 4.09 -4.41 12.87
C SER A 31 4.13 -4.32 11.35
N ARG A 32 3.99 -5.46 10.69
CA ARG A 32 3.85 -5.50 9.23
C ARG A 32 2.46 -5.02 8.76
N GLU A 33 1.47 -5.01 9.65
CA GLU A 33 0.08 -4.68 9.32
C GLU A 33 -0.15 -3.16 9.25
N THR A 34 0.52 -2.39 10.11
CA THR A 34 0.29 -0.93 10.19
C THR A 34 0.62 -0.21 8.88
N PRO A 35 1.74 -0.48 8.19
CA PRO A 35 2.00 0.10 6.87
C PRO A 35 1.00 -0.35 5.79
N ILE A 36 0.51 -1.58 5.85
CA ILE A 36 -0.50 -2.11 4.91
C ILE A 36 -1.82 -1.35 5.08
N LEU A 37 -2.29 -1.22 6.33
CA LEU A 37 -3.48 -0.45 6.68
C LEU A 37 -3.36 1.02 6.24
N ALA A 38 -2.21 1.65 6.48
CA ALA A 38 -1.97 3.02 6.06
C ALA A 38 -1.99 3.17 4.52
N GLY A 39 -1.45 2.19 3.78
CA GLY A 39 -1.52 2.15 2.32
C GLY A 39 -2.97 2.07 1.82
N ILE A 40 -3.78 1.15 2.37
CA ILE A 40 -5.19 1.01 1.99
C ILE A 40 -5.98 2.28 2.36
N ALA A 41 -5.75 2.84 3.55
CA ALA A 41 -6.36 4.10 3.97
C ALA A 41 -5.98 5.27 3.03
N SER A 42 -4.75 5.28 2.52
CA SER A 42 -4.31 6.27 1.52
C SER A 42 -5.09 6.16 0.23
N PHE A 43 -5.26 4.94 -0.29
CA PHE A 43 -6.10 4.70 -1.46
C PHE A 43 -7.54 5.11 -1.21
N LEU A 44 -8.08 4.88 -0.01
CA LEU A 44 -9.42 5.32 0.35
C LEU A 44 -9.52 6.85 0.34
N ILE A 45 -8.58 7.56 0.95
CA ILE A 45 -8.53 9.03 0.93
C ILE A 45 -8.47 9.55 -0.51
N ILE A 46 -7.64 8.93 -1.36
CA ILE A 46 -7.52 9.28 -2.77
C ILE A 46 -8.85 9.05 -3.49
N ALA A 47 -9.46 7.88 -3.35
CA ALA A 47 -10.71 7.52 -4.03
C ALA A 47 -11.88 8.44 -3.62
N VAL A 48 -11.94 8.84 -2.35
CA VAL A 48 -13.01 9.69 -1.82
C VAL A 48 -12.80 11.16 -2.19
N PHE A 49 -11.60 11.71 -1.97
CA PHE A 49 -11.38 13.16 -2.01
C PHE A 49 -10.63 13.66 -3.25
N VAL A 50 -9.85 12.80 -3.91
CA VAL A 50 -8.93 13.21 -5.00
C VAL A 50 -9.43 12.73 -6.35
N ALA A 51 -9.82 11.45 -6.46
CA ALA A 51 -10.08 10.78 -7.73
C ALA A 51 -11.20 11.47 -8.53
N GLY A 52 -12.33 11.79 -7.91
CA GLY A 52 -13.47 12.43 -8.60
C GLY A 52 -13.07 13.75 -9.29
N PRO A 53 -12.58 14.76 -8.55
CA PRO A 53 -12.14 16.03 -9.14
C PRO A 53 -10.99 15.89 -10.15
N ALA A 54 -10.00 15.04 -9.87
CA ALA A 54 -8.84 14.84 -10.73
C ALA A 54 -9.23 14.18 -12.07
N THR A 55 -10.03 13.10 -12.01
CA THR A 55 -10.52 12.38 -13.20
C THR A 55 -11.47 13.25 -14.01
N THR A 56 -12.34 14.04 -13.37
CA THR A 56 -13.24 14.96 -14.09
C THR A 56 -12.45 16.00 -14.88
N LYS A 57 -11.47 16.66 -14.25
CA LYS A 57 -10.62 17.65 -14.93
C LYS A 57 -9.84 17.03 -16.08
N LEU A 58 -9.27 15.84 -15.86
CA LEU A 58 -8.52 15.12 -16.88
C LEU A 58 -9.43 14.69 -18.04
N ALA A 59 -10.63 14.20 -17.76
CA ALA A 59 -11.60 13.80 -18.78
C ALA A 59 -12.05 14.97 -19.65
N VAL A 60 -12.32 16.14 -19.04
CA VAL A 60 -12.66 17.37 -19.79
C VAL A 60 -11.50 17.77 -20.72
N PHE A 61 -10.27 17.77 -20.20
CA PHE A 61 -9.09 18.10 -21.00
C PHE A 61 -8.86 17.12 -22.16
N LEU A 62 -8.96 15.81 -21.90
CA LEU A 62 -8.82 14.79 -22.94
C LEU A 62 -9.92 14.87 -23.99
N ARG A 63 -11.16 15.19 -23.56
CA ARG A 63 -12.27 15.41 -24.47
C ARG A 63 -12.01 16.61 -25.38
N GLU A 64 -11.55 17.73 -24.85
CA GLU A 64 -11.24 18.92 -25.64
C GLU A 64 -10.17 18.65 -26.71
N LEU A 65 -9.18 17.82 -26.37
CA LEU A 65 -8.13 17.37 -27.30
C LEU A 65 -8.72 16.56 -28.47
N ILE A 66 -9.76 15.75 -28.22
CA ILE A 66 -10.45 14.95 -29.25
C ILE A 66 -11.46 15.77 -30.04
N ASP A 67 -12.20 16.67 -29.38
CA ASP A 67 -13.26 17.48 -29.98
C ASP A 67 -12.68 18.62 -30.85
N ARG A 68 -11.42 19.03 -30.63
CA ARG A 68 -10.73 20.09 -31.38
C ARG A 68 -9.32 19.68 -31.82
N PRO A 69 -9.18 18.68 -32.70
CA PRO A 69 -7.88 18.25 -33.19
C PRO A 69 -7.15 19.36 -33.98
N GLU A 70 -7.88 20.29 -34.59
CA GLU A 70 -7.34 21.43 -35.34
C GLU A 70 -6.55 22.42 -34.48
N ASP A 71 -6.84 22.50 -33.18
CA ASP A 71 -6.11 23.36 -32.24
C ASP A 71 -4.69 22.80 -31.95
N TRP A 72 -4.42 21.54 -32.33
CA TRP A 72 -3.17 20.83 -32.08
C TRP A 72 -2.50 20.42 -33.41
N LEU A 73 -1.90 21.41 -34.08
CA LEU A 73 -1.08 21.15 -35.27
C LEU A 73 0.09 20.23 -34.93
N LEU A 74 0.35 19.21 -35.76
CA LEU A 74 1.47 18.27 -35.60
C LEU A 74 2.40 18.34 -36.81
N ASN A 75 2.77 19.56 -37.20
CA ASN A 75 3.55 19.82 -38.42
C ASN A 75 5.06 19.79 -38.16
N SER A 76 5.48 19.89 -36.89
CA SER A 76 6.87 19.87 -36.49
C SER A 76 7.10 19.04 -35.22
N ALA A 77 8.37 18.69 -34.97
CA ALA A 77 8.77 18.06 -33.71
C ALA A 77 8.53 18.96 -32.49
N GLU A 78 8.61 20.29 -32.68
CA GLU A 78 8.34 21.26 -31.62
C GLU A 78 6.86 21.21 -31.21
N ASP A 79 5.94 21.18 -32.17
CA ASP A 79 4.50 21.10 -31.89
C ASP A 79 4.14 19.80 -31.14
N ALA A 80 4.72 18.67 -31.57
CA ALA A 80 4.54 17.39 -30.88
C ALA A 80 5.08 17.42 -29.44
N SER A 81 6.24 18.05 -29.22
CA SER A 81 6.82 18.20 -27.87
C SER A 81 5.98 19.10 -26.97
N ARG A 82 5.36 20.15 -27.53
CA ARG A 82 4.45 21.05 -26.82
C ARG A 82 3.18 20.30 -26.40
N LEU A 83 2.56 19.54 -27.32
CA LEU A 83 1.41 18.71 -26.99
C LEU A 83 1.74 17.71 -25.89
N PHE A 84 2.89 17.03 -26.00
CA PHE A 84 3.36 16.10 -24.98
C PHE A 84 3.58 16.79 -23.63
N GLY A 85 4.13 18.00 -23.62
CA GLY A 85 4.32 18.80 -22.40
C GLY A 85 3.01 19.15 -21.71
N VAL A 86 2.00 19.60 -22.45
CA VAL A 86 0.67 19.91 -21.88
C VAL A 86 -0.02 18.65 -21.36
N LEU A 87 0.03 17.54 -22.12
CA LEU A 87 -0.48 16.23 -21.69
C LEU A 87 0.21 15.76 -20.40
N ALA A 88 1.54 15.85 -20.35
CA ALA A 88 2.32 15.46 -19.18
C ALA A 88 2.00 16.31 -17.96
N LEU A 89 1.75 17.61 -18.12
CA LEU A 89 1.31 18.50 -17.04
C LEU A 89 -0.10 18.14 -16.55
N ALA A 90 -1.04 17.87 -17.45
CA ALA A 90 -2.41 17.51 -17.09
C ALA A 90 -2.46 16.17 -16.33
N VAL A 91 -1.79 15.14 -16.85
CA VAL A 91 -1.67 13.82 -16.21
C VAL A 91 -0.86 13.92 -14.92
N GLY A 92 0.24 14.67 -14.94
CA GLY A 92 1.09 14.93 -13.79
C GLY A 92 0.30 15.57 -12.64
N ALA A 93 -0.48 16.61 -12.92
CA ALA A 93 -1.31 17.27 -11.93
C ALA A 93 -2.36 16.32 -11.30
N ALA A 94 -2.92 15.40 -12.09
CA ALA A 94 -3.84 14.38 -11.58
C ALA A 94 -3.14 13.32 -10.68
N LEU A 95 -1.88 12.99 -10.97
CA LEU A 95 -1.12 11.97 -10.25
C LEU A 95 -0.32 12.50 -9.05
N VAL A 96 0.05 13.79 -9.04
CA VAL A 96 0.84 14.42 -7.96
C VAL A 96 0.27 14.12 -6.56
N PRO A 97 -1.05 14.25 -6.30
CA PRO A 97 -1.59 13.93 -4.98
C PRO A 97 -1.36 12.46 -4.58
N VAL A 98 -1.39 11.53 -5.54
CA VAL A 98 -1.14 10.10 -5.30
C VAL A 98 0.31 9.87 -4.85
N PHE A 99 1.26 10.50 -5.55
CA PHE A 99 2.69 10.45 -5.22
C PHE A 99 3.04 11.16 -3.91
N ILE A 100 2.17 12.02 -3.39
CA ILE A 100 2.34 12.69 -2.10
C ILE A 100 1.70 11.87 -0.99
N ILE A 101 0.42 11.51 -1.13
CA ILE A 101 -0.37 10.89 -0.07
C ILE A 101 0.18 9.51 0.30
N ILE A 102 0.50 8.66 -0.68
CA ILE A 102 0.94 7.27 -0.40
C ILE A 102 2.28 7.25 0.36
N PRO A 103 3.35 7.94 -0.08
CA PRO A 103 4.61 7.95 0.67
C PRO A 103 4.46 8.59 2.04
N LEU A 104 3.70 9.70 2.16
CA LEU A 104 3.48 10.36 3.44
C LEU A 104 2.78 9.43 4.44
N ALA A 105 1.78 8.68 4.01
CA ALA A 105 1.12 7.71 4.87
C ALA A 105 2.04 6.57 5.29
N GLY A 106 2.90 6.08 4.39
CA GLY A 106 3.93 5.08 4.72
C GLY A 106 4.93 5.58 5.76
N ILE A 107 5.41 6.83 5.60
CA ILE A 107 6.28 7.49 6.56
C ILE A 107 5.55 7.68 7.90
N ALA A 108 4.31 8.17 7.88
CA ALA A 108 3.51 8.38 9.08
C ALA A 108 3.24 7.06 9.81
N ALA A 109 2.94 5.97 9.10
CA ALA A 109 2.75 4.64 9.67
C ALA A 109 4.02 4.07 10.30
N SER A 110 5.17 4.33 9.69
CA SER A 110 6.47 3.96 10.25
C SER A 110 6.79 4.77 11.51
N ALA A 111 6.61 6.09 11.44
CA ALA A 111 6.85 7.03 12.54
C ALA A 111 5.90 6.80 13.73
N PHE A 112 4.65 6.41 13.47
CA PHE A 112 3.66 6.05 14.49
C PHE A 112 4.07 4.80 15.27
N GLN A 113 4.72 3.83 14.61
CA GLN A 113 5.20 2.63 15.28
C GLN A 113 6.49 2.86 16.05
N ASN A 114 7.43 3.61 15.46
CA ASN A 114 8.71 3.91 16.08
C ASN A 114 9.16 5.31 15.69
N ALA A 115 9.56 6.11 16.69
CA ALA A 115 10.12 7.43 16.44
C ALA A 115 11.34 7.33 15.49
N PRO A 116 11.46 8.21 14.48
CA PRO A 116 12.63 8.23 13.59
C PRO A 116 13.93 8.39 14.40
N ARG A 117 14.84 7.43 14.26
CA ARG A 117 16.15 7.41 14.94
C ARG A 117 17.25 6.95 14.00
N PHE A 118 18.41 7.59 14.10
CA PHE A 118 19.59 7.16 13.36
C PHE A 118 20.32 6.06 14.13
N VAL A 119 20.38 4.85 13.56
CA VAL A 119 21.04 3.70 14.17
C VAL A 119 22.20 3.26 13.28
N GLY A 120 23.42 3.74 13.59
CA GLY A 120 24.62 3.45 12.81
C GLY A 120 24.93 1.95 12.68
N GLU A 121 24.54 1.14 13.66
CA GLU A 121 24.72 -0.31 13.65
C GLU A 121 23.86 -1.03 12.59
N ARG A 122 22.72 -0.44 12.20
CA ARG A 122 21.86 -0.98 11.13
C ARG A 122 22.41 -0.72 9.72
N ILE A 123 23.24 0.32 9.56
CA ILE A 123 23.83 0.74 8.28
C ILE A 123 25.11 -0.05 7.97
N ARG A 124 25.81 -0.53 9.00
CA ARG A 124 27.03 -1.32 8.82
C ARG A 124 26.72 -2.66 8.11
N PRO A 125 27.50 -3.05 7.09
CA PRO A 125 27.35 -4.36 6.47
C PRO A 125 27.67 -5.45 7.49
N GLN A 126 26.71 -6.32 7.76
CA GLN A 126 26.87 -7.45 8.67
C GLN A 126 26.89 -8.75 7.85
N ALA A 127 28.00 -9.50 7.89
CA ALA A 127 28.13 -10.76 7.15
C ALA A 127 27.02 -11.78 7.51
N SER A 128 26.50 -11.70 8.74
CA SER A 128 25.37 -12.50 9.21
C SER A 128 24.06 -12.25 8.45
N ARG A 129 23.87 -11.05 7.87
CA ARG A 129 22.67 -10.69 7.08
C ARG A 129 22.74 -11.12 5.61
N ILE A 130 23.94 -11.44 5.12
CA ILE A 130 24.18 -11.76 3.69
C ILE A 130 24.19 -13.28 3.45
N SER A 131 24.28 -14.11 4.51
CA SER A 131 24.31 -15.57 4.38
C SER A 131 23.02 -16.13 3.74
N PRO A 132 23.10 -16.74 2.53
CA PRO A 132 21.93 -17.30 1.86
C PRO A 132 21.29 -18.45 2.65
N LEU A 133 22.12 -19.27 3.31
CA LEU A 133 21.67 -20.39 4.14
C LEU A 133 20.84 -19.93 5.34
N LYS A 134 21.28 -18.88 6.04
CA LYS A 134 20.51 -18.28 7.16
C LYS A 134 19.23 -17.62 6.66
N GLY A 135 19.27 -16.99 5.47
CA GLY A 135 18.08 -16.47 4.81
C GLY A 135 17.05 -17.55 4.52
N TRP A 136 17.49 -18.69 3.97
CA TRP A 136 16.63 -19.85 3.69
C TRP A 136 15.99 -20.41 4.95
N GLN A 137 16.77 -20.60 6.02
CA GLN A 137 16.24 -21.08 7.30
C GLN A 137 15.27 -20.08 7.94
N ARG A 138 15.45 -18.77 7.73
CA ARG A 138 14.52 -17.76 8.24
C ARG A 138 13.19 -17.75 7.50
N ILE A 139 13.20 -17.98 6.19
CA ILE A 139 12.00 -17.99 5.34
C ILE A 139 11.26 -19.33 5.46
N PHE A 140 11.96 -20.47 5.39
CA PHE A 140 11.37 -21.81 5.36
C PHE A 140 11.41 -22.55 6.69
N GLY A 141 12.04 -21.99 7.73
CA GLY A 141 12.03 -22.56 9.08
C GLY A 141 10.69 -22.38 9.81
N ARG A 142 10.59 -22.92 11.02
CA ARG A 142 9.35 -22.90 11.83
C ARG A 142 8.76 -21.50 12.02
N SER A 143 9.60 -20.50 12.28
CA SER A 143 9.14 -19.11 12.46
C SER A 143 8.54 -18.54 11.16
N GLY A 144 9.18 -18.78 10.02
CA GLY A 144 8.68 -18.35 8.72
C GLY A 144 7.36 -19.03 8.34
N GLN A 145 7.25 -20.34 8.62
CA GLN A 145 6.00 -21.09 8.41
C GLN A 145 4.84 -20.56 9.27
N VAL A 146 5.10 -20.25 10.55
CA VAL A 146 4.09 -19.67 11.45
C VAL A 146 3.67 -18.27 11.01
N GLU A 147 4.61 -17.40 10.65
CA GLU A 147 4.28 -16.08 10.10
C GLU A 147 3.47 -16.20 8.80
N PHE A 148 3.87 -17.09 7.90
CA PHE A 148 3.15 -17.35 6.66
C PHE A 148 1.71 -17.80 6.92
N LEU A 149 1.51 -18.78 7.81
CA LEU A 149 0.18 -19.31 8.09
C LEU A 149 -0.72 -18.23 8.71
N LYS A 150 -0.18 -17.38 9.61
CA LYS A 150 -0.91 -16.23 10.15
C LYS A 150 -1.32 -15.26 9.04
N SER A 151 -0.37 -14.85 8.19
CA SER A 151 -0.65 -13.95 7.07
C SER A 151 -1.66 -14.53 6.09
N LEU A 152 -1.56 -15.83 5.78
CA LEU A 152 -2.49 -16.53 4.90
C LEU A 152 -3.90 -16.59 5.51
N ALA A 153 -4.02 -16.92 6.79
CA ALA A 153 -5.30 -16.94 7.49
C ALA A 153 -5.97 -15.55 7.48
N LYS A 154 -5.21 -14.49 7.78
CA LYS A 154 -5.71 -13.12 7.72
C LYS A 154 -6.12 -12.71 6.30
N PHE A 155 -5.31 -13.06 5.31
CA PHE A 155 -5.63 -12.79 3.91
C PHE A 155 -6.90 -13.49 3.45
N LEU A 156 -7.08 -14.77 3.80
CA LEU A 156 -8.29 -15.53 3.48
C LEU A 156 -9.51 -14.96 4.19
N ALA A 157 -9.40 -14.60 5.47
CA ALA A 157 -10.49 -13.98 6.21
C ALA A 157 -10.92 -12.64 5.58
N ALA A 158 -9.95 -11.77 5.24
CA ALA A 158 -10.24 -10.51 4.54
C ALA A 158 -10.86 -10.77 3.16
N SER A 159 -10.34 -11.75 2.42
CA SER A 159 -10.86 -12.12 1.09
C SER A 159 -12.31 -12.60 1.16
N VAL A 160 -12.67 -13.40 2.17
CA VAL A 160 -14.05 -13.86 2.38
C VAL A 160 -14.98 -12.68 2.70
N ILE A 161 -14.56 -11.76 3.58
CA ILE A 161 -15.37 -10.58 3.91
C ILE A 161 -15.61 -9.72 2.66
N VAL A 162 -14.56 -9.44 1.89
CA VAL A 162 -14.66 -8.66 0.65
C VAL A 162 -15.53 -9.40 -0.37
N PHE A 163 -15.33 -10.72 -0.52
CA PHE A 163 -16.13 -11.54 -1.42
C PHE A 163 -17.62 -11.48 -1.09
N VAL A 164 -18.00 -11.66 0.17
CA VAL A 164 -19.41 -11.57 0.61
C VAL A 164 -19.97 -10.17 0.35
N VAL A 165 -19.24 -9.11 0.70
CA VAL A 165 -19.72 -7.73 0.50
C VAL A 165 -19.98 -7.41 -0.97
N PHE A 166 -19.19 -7.98 -1.89
CA PHE A 166 -19.22 -7.62 -3.30
C PHE A 166 -20.04 -8.60 -4.17
N PHE A 167 -19.98 -9.90 -3.88
CA PHE A 167 -20.62 -10.93 -4.69
C PHE A 167 -21.96 -11.43 -4.13
N SER A 168 -22.30 -11.17 -2.87
CA SER A 168 -23.63 -11.57 -2.35
C SER A 168 -24.79 -10.80 -2.99
N GLY A 169 -24.52 -9.66 -3.63
CA GLY A 169 -25.55 -8.84 -4.27
C GLY A 169 -25.83 -9.16 -5.74
N ASN A 170 -24.97 -9.90 -6.45
CA ASN A 170 -24.98 -10.16 -7.91
C ASN A 170 -25.22 -8.96 -8.86
N SER A 171 -25.44 -7.74 -8.35
CA SER A 171 -25.90 -6.62 -9.17
C SER A 171 -24.75 -5.84 -9.81
N LEU A 172 -23.52 -5.90 -9.30
CA LEU A 172 -22.40 -5.09 -9.82
C LEU A 172 -22.25 -5.17 -11.34
N PHE A 173 -22.20 -6.37 -11.90
CA PHE A 173 -22.01 -6.55 -13.34
C PHE A 173 -23.25 -6.14 -14.13
N THR A 174 -24.45 -6.36 -13.59
CA THR A 174 -25.71 -5.95 -14.21
C THR A 174 -25.86 -4.43 -14.20
N ASP A 175 -25.56 -3.79 -13.07
CA ASP A 175 -25.60 -2.34 -12.86
C ASP A 175 -24.53 -1.64 -13.71
N ALA A 176 -23.35 -2.26 -13.88
CA ALA A 176 -22.28 -1.74 -14.74
C ALA A 176 -22.64 -1.76 -16.23
N VAL A 177 -23.36 -2.79 -16.70
CA VAL A 177 -23.82 -2.88 -18.09
C VAL A 177 -25.01 -1.94 -18.34
N ALA A 178 -25.85 -1.72 -17.33
CA ALA A 178 -27.03 -0.87 -17.41
C ALA A 178 -26.74 0.62 -17.22
N SER A 179 -25.52 1.01 -16.82
CA SER A 179 -25.17 2.40 -16.56
C SER A 179 -24.74 3.14 -17.83
N ASP A 180 -25.14 4.41 -17.93
CA ASP A 180 -24.72 5.28 -19.02
C ASP A 180 -23.19 5.41 -19.07
N PRO A 181 -22.56 5.46 -20.26
CA PRO A 181 -21.11 5.57 -20.39
C PRO A 181 -20.51 6.77 -19.64
N SER A 182 -21.27 7.86 -19.52
CA SER A 182 -20.86 9.07 -18.77
C SER A 182 -20.86 8.87 -17.25
N ALA A 183 -21.65 7.93 -16.72
CA ALA A 183 -21.71 7.61 -15.30
C ALA A 183 -20.67 6.56 -14.88
N LEU A 184 -20.06 5.83 -15.83
CA LEU A 184 -19.08 4.78 -15.56
C LEU A 184 -17.92 5.21 -14.66
N PRO A 185 -17.28 6.39 -14.83
CA PRO A 185 -16.17 6.78 -13.96
C PRO A 185 -16.59 6.91 -12.49
N GLU A 186 -17.78 7.47 -12.25
CA GLU A 186 -18.32 7.64 -10.91
C GLU A 186 -18.77 6.30 -10.31
N PHE A 187 -19.43 5.46 -11.09
CA PHE A 187 -19.77 4.09 -10.70
C PHE A 187 -18.54 3.28 -10.28
N LEU A 188 -17.45 3.36 -11.07
CA LEU A 188 -16.19 2.69 -10.73
C LEU A 188 -15.57 3.26 -9.45
N ARG A 189 -15.60 4.59 -9.28
CA ARG A 189 -15.10 5.26 -8.07
C ARG A 189 -15.86 4.81 -6.82
N GLU A 190 -17.19 4.82 -6.86
CA GLU A 190 -18.04 4.40 -5.73
C GLU A 190 -17.80 2.94 -5.34
N ASN A 191 -17.73 2.05 -6.32
CA ASN A 191 -17.45 0.64 -6.08
C ASN A 191 -16.03 0.42 -5.53
N MET A 192 -15.04 1.19 -6.01
CA MET A 192 -13.68 1.16 -5.48
C MET A 192 -13.64 1.68 -4.04
N VAL A 193 -14.35 2.75 -3.70
CA VAL A 193 -14.49 3.24 -2.32
C VAL A 193 -15.12 2.17 -1.43
N ARG A 194 -16.22 1.54 -1.87
CA ARG A 194 -16.90 0.47 -1.12
C ARG A 194 -15.97 -0.71 -0.86
N LEU A 195 -15.18 -1.12 -1.85
CA LEU A 195 -14.19 -2.19 -1.71
C LEU A 195 -13.08 -1.82 -0.72
N LEU A 196 -12.56 -0.59 -0.80
CA LEU A 196 -11.50 -0.11 0.09
C LEU A 196 -12.00 0.01 1.54
N VAL A 197 -13.22 0.51 1.75
CA VAL A 197 -13.86 0.55 3.08
C VAL A 197 -14.02 -0.87 3.64
N ALA A 198 -14.52 -1.82 2.84
CA ALA A 198 -14.66 -3.21 3.25
C ALA A 198 -13.31 -3.83 3.66
N ASN A 199 -12.23 -3.54 2.93
CA ASN A 199 -10.88 -4.00 3.28
C ASN A 199 -10.37 -3.38 4.58
N VAL A 200 -10.54 -2.07 4.78
CA VAL A 200 -10.15 -1.40 6.03
C VAL A 200 -10.88 -2.05 7.21
N LEU A 201 -12.20 -2.21 7.12
CA LEU A 201 -13.00 -2.84 8.18
C LEU A 201 -12.58 -4.29 8.43
N ALA A 202 -12.39 -5.07 7.38
CA ALA A 202 -11.95 -6.47 7.49
C ALA A 202 -10.61 -6.58 8.20
N ILE A 203 -9.60 -5.81 7.77
CA ILE A 203 -8.26 -5.89 8.36
C ILE A 203 -8.27 -5.33 9.79
N THR A 204 -9.01 -4.26 10.09
CA THR A 204 -9.15 -3.77 11.46
C THR A 204 -9.82 -4.81 12.37
N ALA A 205 -10.87 -5.49 11.91
CA ALA A 205 -11.51 -6.54 12.68
C ALA A 205 -10.57 -7.74 12.93
N ILE A 206 -9.76 -8.11 11.94
CA ILE A 206 -8.81 -9.22 12.03
C ILE A 206 -7.57 -8.84 12.86
N ALA A 207 -7.14 -7.58 12.82
CA ALA A 207 -5.98 -7.09 13.57
C ALA A 207 -6.22 -7.02 15.09
N GLY A 208 -7.48 -7.04 15.53
CA GLY A 208 -7.86 -7.12 16.94
C GLY A 208 -7.72 -8.51 17.58
N PHE A 209 -7.39 -9.55 16.79
CA PHE A 209 -7.17 -10.94 17.22
C PHE A 209 -5.74 -11.40 16.90
#